data_AF-A0A6J7N5P2-F1
#
_entry.id   AF-A0A6J7N5P2-F1
#
_cell.length_a   1.000
_cell.length_b   1.000
_cell.length_c   1.000
_cell.angle_alpha   90.00
_cell.angle_beta   90.00
_cell.angle_gamma   90.00
#
_symmetry.space_group_name_H-M   'P 1'
#
loop_
_entity.id
_entity.type
_entity.pdbx_description
1 polymer ?
#
loop_
_entity_poly.entity_id
_entity_poly.type
_entity_poly.pdbx_seq_one_letter_code
_entity_poly.pdbx_strand_id
1 'polypeptide(L)' 'MHATNQGAVSWYEFAVEVVTAMGKDPAMVQPIATAELQPQRPAPRPANSVLDNAVLRAAGYAPLRDFREPLREVVQALLS' A
#
# COMPACT_ATOMS: atom_id res chain seq x y z
N MET A 1 -14.88 -13.02 3.03
CA MET A 1 -14.94 -12.10 1.88
C MET A 1 -13.83 -11.07 2.04
N HIS A 2 -13.10 -10.73 0.97
CA HIS A 2 -12.07 -9.68 0.97
C HIS A 2 -12.52 -8.48 0.15
N ALA A 3 -12.05 -7.29 0.55
CA ALA A 3 -12.25 -6.05 -0.18
C ALA A 3 -11.04 -5.13 0.06
N THR A 4 -9.99 -5.30 -0.73
CA THR A 4 -8.83 -4.39 -0.76
C THR A 4 -8.76 -3.64 -2.09
N ASN A 5 -8.14 -2.46 -2.10
CA ASN A 5 -7.83 -1.78 -3.35
C ASN A 5 -6.98 -2.66 -4.28
N GLN A 6 -7.06 -2.39 -5.58
CA GLN A 6 -6.24 -3.07 -6.57
C GLN A 6 -4.81 -2.52 -6.56
N GLY A 7 -3.89 -3.29 -7.15
CA GLY A 7 -2.47 -2.96 -7.18
C GLY A 7 -1.73 -3.55 -5.98
N ALA A 8 -0.99 -4.63 -6.21
CA ALA A 8 -0.05 -5.15 -5.23
C ALA A 8 1.14 -4.20 -5.11
N VAL A 9 1.65 -4.03 -3.89
CA VAL A 9 2.73 -3.08 -3.60
C VAL A 9 3.47 -3.49 -2.34
N SER A 10 4.78 -3.30 -2.30
CA SER A 10 5.58 -3.44 -1.08
C SER A 10 5.40 -2.23 -0.15
N TRP A 11 5.80 -2.35 1.12
CA TRP A 11 5.82 -1.19 2.04
C TRP A 11 6.73 -0.07 1.56
N TYR A 12 7.84 -0.43 0.89
CA TYR A 12 8.77 0.54 0.32
C TYR A 12 8.11 1.35 -0.79
N GLU A 13 7.57 0.68 -1.81
CA GLU A 13 6.91 1.35 -2.94
C GLU A 13 5.69 2.15 -2.49
N PHE A 14 4.92 1.65 -1.50
CA PHE A 14 3.79 2.40 -0.96
C PHE A 14 4.23 3.72 -0.30
N ALA A 15 5.33 3.70 0.47
CA ALA A 15 5.89 4.91 1.06
C ALA A 15 6.42 5.89 -0.01
N VAL A 16 7.03 5.37 -1.09
CA VAL A 16 7.43 6.18 -2.26
C VAL A 16 6.23 6.88 -2.89
N GLU A 17 5.10 6.19 -3.08
CA GLU A 17 3.87 6.77 -3.63
C GLU A 17 3.30 7.88 -2.73
N VAL A 18 3.37 7.72 -1.39
CA VAL A 18 2.97 8.77 -0.44
C VAL A 18 3.86 10.01 -0.60
N VAL A 19 5.19 9.85 -0.58
CA VAL A 19 6.14 10.96 -0.72
C VAL A 19 5.97 11.66 -2.07
N THR A 20 5.73 10.88 -3.13
CA THR A 20 5.43 11.41 -4.47
C THR A 20 4.14 12.21 -4.47
N ALA A 21 3.07 11.70 -3.85
CA ALA A 21 1.78 12.39 -3.76
C ALA A 21 1.84 13.68 -2.93
N MET A 22 2.81 13.79 -2.01
CA MET A 22 3.12 15.01 -1.27
C MET A 22 3.91 16.05 -2.08
N GLY A 23 4.32 15.72 -3.31
CA GLY A 23 5.18 16.58 -4.14
C GLY A 23 6.64 16.62 -3.67
N LYS A 24 7.10 15.62 -2.92
CA LYS A 24 8.48 15.52 -2.42
C LYS A 24 9.32 14.56 -3.26
N ASP A 25 10.65 14.64 -3.11
CA ASP A 25 11.59 13.78 -3.80
C ASP A 25 11.44 12.30 -3.35
N PRO A 26 11.08 11.37 -4.27
CA PRO A 26 11.00 9.94 -3.99
C PRO A 26 12.28 9.33 -3.40
N ALA A 27 13.45 9.89 -3.72
CA ALA A 27 14.75 9.39 -3.26
C ALA A 27 14.93 9.50 -1.74
N MET A 28 14.05 10.24 -1.04
CA MET A 28 14.02 10.29 0.43
C MET A 28 13.65 8.95 1.07
N VAL A 29 13.01 8.04 0.33
CA VAL A 29 12.64 6.71 0.84
C VAL A 29 13.69 5.70 0.40
N GLN A 30 14.29 5.00 1.36
CA GLN A 30 15.27 3.95 1.11
C GLN A 30 14.69 2.58 1.49
N PRO A 31 14.86 1.55 0.65
CA PRO A 31 14.37 0.21 0.97
C PRO A 31 15.25 -0.43 2.04
N ILE A 32 14.62 -1.26 2.88
CA ILE A 32 15.31 -2.16 3.80
C ILE A 32 14.63 -3.53 3.76
N ALA A 33 15.40 -4.58 4.05
CA ALA A 33 14.88 -5.92 4.29
C ALA A 33 14.26 -6.01 5.69
N THR A 34 13.26 -6.88 5.85
CA THR A 34 12.65 -7.16 7.16
C THR A 34 13.69 -7.57 8.22
N ALA A 35 14.76 -8.26 7.80
CA ALA A 35 15.86 -8.69 8.67
C ALA A 35 16.70 -7.53 9.23
N GLU A 36 16.67 -6.36 8.58
CA GLU A 36 17.41 -5.15 8.98
C GLU A 36 16.63 -4.28 9.97
N LEU A 37 15.35 -4.60 10.26
CA LEU A 37 14.54 -3.87 11.23
C LEU A 37 15.10 -4.03 12.66
N GLN A 38 15.36 -2.91 13.32
CA GLN A 38 15.88 -2.87 14.69
C GLN A 38 15.01 -1.96 15.59
N PRO A 39 14.46 -2.49 16.71
CA PRO A 39 14.46 -3.90 17.09
C PRO A 39 13.63 -4.76 16.13
N GLN A 40 13.91 -6.05 16.09
CA GLN A 40 13.06 -6.98 15.34
C GLN A 40 11.63 -6.96 15.89
N ARG A 41 10.65 -7.04 14.98
CA ARG A 41 9.23 -7.06 15.38
C ARG A 41 8.91 -8.39 16.08
N PRO A 42 8.31 -8.38 17.28
CA PRO A 42 7.99 -9.61 18.02
C PRO A 42 7.06 -10.56 17.26
N ALA A 43 6.15 -10.02 16.44
CA ALA A 43 5.23 -10.80 15.63
C ALA A 43 5.78 -10.98 14.21
N PRO A 44 5.88 -12.22 13.70
CA PRO A 44 6.30 -12.46 12.32
C PRO A 44 5.28 -11.85 11.36
N ARG A 45 5.79 -11.23 10.29
CA ARG A 45 4.96 -10.68 9.22
C ARG A 45 5.06 -11.60 8.00
N PRO A 46 3.95 -11.88 7.32
CA PRO A 46 4.01 -12.59 6.06
C PRO A 46 4.77 -11.74 5.03
N ALA A 47 5.57 -12.39 4.19
CA ALA A 47 6.28 -11.71 3.10
C ALA A 47 5.31 -11.16 2.03
N ASN A 48 4.13 -11.76 1.90
CA ASN A 48 3.08 -11.34 0.99
C ASN A 48 1.72 -11.39 1.70
N SER A 49 1.00 -10.27 1.69
CA SER A 49 -0.35 -10.14 2.24
C SER A 49 -1.37 -9.63 1.21
N VAL A 50 -1.11 -9.84 -0.08
CA VAL A 50 -2.06 -9.54 -1.15
C VAL A 50 -3.25 -10.48 -1.03
N LEU A 51 -4.45 -9.92 -1.10
CA LEU A 51 -5.70 -10.66 -0.99
C LEU A 51 -6.43 -10.67 -2.34
N ASP A 52 -6.95 -11.83 -2.72
CA ASP A 52 -7.85 -11.92 -3.86
C ASP A 52 -9.29 -11.56 -3.45
N ASN A 53 -9.86 -10.57 -4.13
CA ASN A 53 -11.26 -10.15 -4.01
C ASN A 53 -12.22 -11.05 -4.81
N ALA A 54 -11.92 -12.35 -5.01
CA ALA A 54 -12.72 -13.25 -5.83
C ALA A 54 -14.19 -13.32 -5.42
N VAL A 55 -14.49 -13.39 -4.12
CA VAL A 55 -15.86 -13.43 -3.61
C VAL A 55 -16.63 -12.13 -3.91
N LEU A 56 -15.95 -10.98 -3.84
CA LEU A 56 -16.54 -9.69 -4.18
C LEU A 56 -16.87 -9.61 -5.68
N ARG A 57 -15.96 -10.08 -6.54
CA ARG A 57 -16.20 -10.16 -8.00
C ARG A 57 -17.34 -11.13 -8.33
N ALA A 58 -17.35 -12.31 -7.70
CA ALA A 58 -18.39 -13.32 -7.90
C ALA A 58 -19.78 -12.83 -7.45
N ALA A 59 -19.84 -11.91 -6.48
CA ALA A 59 -21.07 -11.26 -6.04
C ALA A 59 -21.53 -10.11 -6.97
N GLY A 60 -20.85 -9.87 -8.09
CA GLY A 60 -21.26 -8.88 -9.11
C GLY A 60 -20.81 -7.44 -8.83
N TYR A 61 -20.00 -7.19 -7.79
CA TYR A 61 -19.45 -5.87 -7.53
C TYR A 61 -18.29 -5.56 -8.49
N ALA A 62 -18.19 -4.30 -8.91
CA ALA A 62 -17.03 -3.81 -9.65
C ALA A 62 -15.74 -3.97 -8.81
N PRO A 63 -14.58 -4.17 -9.46
CA PRO A 63 -13.29 -4.11 -8.77
C PRO A 63 -13.13 -2.78 -8.01
N LEU A 64 -12.52 -2.82 -6.83
CA LEU A 64 -12.12 -1.59 -6.15
C LEU A 64 -11.10 -0.82 -7.00
N ARG A 65 -10.93 0.47 -6.74
CA ARG A 65 -9.96 1.32 -7.46
C ARG A 65 -8.51 0.87 -7.21
N ASP A 66 -7.60 1.21 -8.12
CA ASP A 66 -6.15 1.10 -7.86
C ASP A 66 -5.82 1.93 -6.61
N PHE A 67 -4.96 1.41 -5.72
CA PHE A 67 -4.69 2.07 -4.44
C PHE A 67 -4.10 3.48 -4.60
N ARG A 68 -3.43 3.78 -5.73
CA ARG A 68 -2.80 5.09 -5.96
C ARG A 68 -3.83 6.22 -6.11
N GLU A 69 -5.03 5.91 -6.59
CA GLU A 69 -6.11 6.89 -6.72
C GLU A 69 -6.56 7.44 -5.35
N PRO A 70 -7.11 6.64 -4.42
CA PRO A 70 -7.49 7.12 -3.10
C PRO A 70 -6.28 7.57 -2.26
N LEU A 71 -5.09 7.01 -2.48
CA LEU A 71 -3.88 7.49 -1.81
C LEU A 71 -3.63 8.96 -2.11
N ARG A 72 -3.68 9.36 -3.39
CA ARG A 72 -3.49 10.76 -3.79
C ARG A 72 -4.59 11.64 -3.23
N GLU A 73 -5.85 11.21 -3.29
CA GLU A 73 -6.99 11.93 -2.71
C GLU A 73 -6.77 12.21 -1.21
N VAL A 74 -6.39 11.19 -0.44
CA VAL A 74 -6.16 11.29 1.00
C VAL A 74 -4.96 12.19 1.30
N VAL A 75 -3.85 12.03 0.59
CA VAL A 75 -2.65 12.87 0.80
C VAL A 75 -2.96 14.34 0.52
N GLN A 76 -3.68 14.64 -0.56
CA GLN A 76 -4.08 16.02 -0.88
C GLN A 76 -5.02 16.59 0.19
N ALA A 77 -5.99 15.81 0.67
CA ALA A 77 -6.90 16.23 1.75
C ALA A 77 -6.20 16.47 3.11
N LEU A 78 -5.02 15.87 3.33
CA LEU A 78 -4.22 16.08 4.55
C LEU A 78 -3.26 17.28 4.44
N LEU A 79 -3.04 17.81 3.23
CA LEU A 79 -2.15 18.94 2.97
C LEU A 79 -2.90 20.27 2.76
N SER A 80 -4.23 20.23 2.63
CA SER A 80 -5.12 21.39 2.61
C SER A 80 -5.43 21.91 4.00
#